data_AF-A0AAI8CKF6-F1
#
_entry.id   AF-A0AAI8CKF6-F1
#
_cell.length_a   1.000
_cell.length_b   1.000
_cell.length_c   1.000
_cell.angle_alpha   90.00
_cell.angle_beta   90.00
_cell.angle_gamma   90.00
#
_symmetry.space_group_name_H-M   'P 1'
#
loop_
_entity.id
_entity.type
_entity.pdbx_description
1 polymer ?
#
loop_
_entity_poly.entity_id
_entity_poly.type
_entity_poly.pdbx_seq_one_letter_code
_entity_poly.pdbx_strand_id
1 'polypeptide(L)'
;MSDFERLSQILTPYAQQIGAKLWVCEKIGRRLSCIARAGEETYGESFIVYEDEKYVAFCEKNLSTEERSLVAEAVLRIKSSR
;
A
#
# COMPACT_ATOMS: atom_id res chain seq x y z
N MET A 1 0.32 15.22 13.71
CA MET A 1 0.05 14.06 12.84
C MET A 1 1.26 13.86 11.96
N SER A 2 1.90 12.70 12.01
CA SER A 2 3.07 12.37 11.20
C SER A 2 2.68 12.12 9.74
N ASP A 3 3.64 12.24 8.81
CA ASP A 3 3.41 11.85 7.41
C ASP A 3 2.92 10.41 7.29
N PHE A 4 3.46 9.50 8.11
CA PHE A 4 3.05 8.10 8.11
C PHE A 4 1.56 7.93 8.45
N GLU A 5 1.06 8.63 9.48
CA GLU A 5 -0.36 8.59 9.86
C GLU A 5 -1.26 9.15 8.74
N ARG A 6 -0.87 10.30 8.17
CA ARG A 6 -1.61 10.94 7.06
C ARG A 6 -1.70 10.04 5.84
N LEU A 7 -0.58 9.44 5.41
CA LEU A 7 -0.56 8.55 4.26
C LEU A 7 -1.30 7.23 4.54
N SER A 8 -1.25 6.74 5.78
CA SER A 8 -2.01 5.56 6.20
C SER A 8 -3.51 5.82 6.15
N GLN A 9 -3.98 7.03 6.49
CA GLN A 9 -5.40 7.41 6.34
C GLN A 9 -5.87 7.38 4.88
N ILE A 10 -5.00 7.74 3.92
CA ILE A 10 -5.30 7.60 2.48
C ILE A 10 -5.51 6.13 2.12
N LEU A 11 -4.72 5.23 2.71
CA LEU A 11 -4.75 3.80 2.40
C LEU A 11 -5.91 3.05 3.07
N THR A 12 -6.41 3.52 4.21
CA THR A 12 -7.52 2.90 4.98
C THR A 12 -8.74 2.48 4.16
N PRO A 13 -9.38 3.36 3.35
CA PRO A 13 -10.57 2.96 2.60
C PRO A 13 -10.29 1.84 1.60
N TYR A 14 -9.10 1.83 0.98
CA TYR A 14 -8.69 0.78 0.05
C TYR A 14 -8.46 -0.55 0.76
N ALA A 15 -7.78 -0.52 1.92
CA ALA A 15 -7.56 -1.71 2.73
C ALA A 15 -8.88 -2.32 3.24
N GLN A 16 -9.84 -1.48 3.62
CA GLN A 16 -11.18 -1.92 4.03
C GLN A 16 -11.96 -2.53 2.86
N GLN A 17 -11.92 -1.92 1.68
CA GLN A 17 -12.59 -2.45 0.48
C GLN A 17 -11.99 -3.78 0.02
N ILE A 18 -10.66 -3.91 0.11
CA ILE A 18 -9.95 -5.15 -0.22
C ILE A 18 -10.13 -6.20 0.89
N GLY A 19 -10.38 -5.78 2.14
CA GLY A 19 -10.50 -6.69 3.28
C GLY A 19 -9.19 -7.37 3.64
N ALA A 20 -8.05 -6.67 3.49
CA ALA A 20 -6.73 -7.19 3.82
C ALA A 20 -5.76 -6.06 4.20
N LYS A 21 -4.67 -6.40 4.90
CA LYS A 21 -3.60 -5.44 5.16
C LYS A 21 -2.87 -5.06 3.89
N LEU A 22 -2.68 -3.75 3.73
CA LEU A 22 -1.90 -3.12 2.68
C LEU A 22 -0.80 -2.26 3.30
N TRP A 23 0.37 -2.26 2.67
CA TRP A 23 1.41 -1.27 2.97
C TRP A 23 2.13 -0.85 1.72
N VAL A 24 2.54 0.41 1.72
CA VAL A 24 3.28 1.03 0.63
C VAL A 24 4.67 1.36 1.14
N CYS A 25 5.67 0.92 0.39
CA CYS A 25 7.06 1.22 0.63
C CYS A 25 7.61 2.12 -0.47
N GLU A 26 8.49 3.04 -0.09
CA GLU A 26 9.34 3.81 -1.00
C GLU A 26 10.68 3.10 -1.18
N LYS A 27 11.13 3.00 -2.43
CA LYS A 27 12.44 2.48 -2.82
C LYS A 27 13.49 3.58 -2.61
N ILE A 28 14.42 3.37 -1.68
CA ILE A 28 15.50 4.30 -1.35
C ILE A 28 16.83 3.56 -1.53
N GLY A 29 17.43 3.72 -2.71
CA GLY A 29 18.61 2.97 -3.12
C GLY A 29 18.33 1.47 -3.10
N ARG A 30 18.98 0.72 -2.19
CA ARG A 30 18.78 -0.73 -2.02
C ARG A 30 17.79 -1.08 -0.90
N ARG A 31 17.12 -0.09 -0.30
CA ARG A 31 16.22 -0.28 0.84
C ARG A 31 14.77 -0.02 0.44
N LEU A 32 13.86 -0.69 1.13
CA LEU A 32 12.43 -0.38 1.12
C LEU A 32 12.08 0.27 2.46
N SER A 33 11.53 1.48 2.42
CA SER A 33 11.03 2.18 3.61
C SER A 33 9.51 2.17 3.59
N CYS A 34 8.88 1.56 4.59
CA CYS A 34 7.42 1.60 4.73
C CYS A 34 6.97 3.02 5.07
N ILE A 35 6.08 3.59 4.25
CA ILE A 35 5.61 4.98 4.39
C ILE A 35 4.11 5.07 4.70
N ALA A 36 3.35 4.00 4.47
CA ALA A 36 1.93 3.93 4.78
C ALA A 36 1.52 2.48 5.01
N ARG A 37 0.61 2.24 5.96
CA ARG A 37 0.03 0.91 6.22
C ARG A 37 -1.40 1.03 6.72
N ALA A 38 -2.29 0.18 6.23
CA ALA A 38 -3.66 0.10 6.69
C ALA A 38 -4.22 -1.32 6.56
N GLY A 39 -5.34 -1.58 7.23
CA GLY A 39 -5.98 -2.90 7.27
C GLY A 39 -5.52 -3.76 8.44
N GLU A 40 -6.26 -4.83 8.69
CA GLU A 40 -6.00 -5.76 9.78
C GLU A 40 -4.95 -6.79 9.37
N GLU A 41 -4.01 -7.05 10.29
CA GLU A 41 -2.97 -8.05 10.08
C GLU A 41 -3.55 -9.46 10.14
N THR A 42 -3.36 -10.18 9.05
CA THR A 42 -3.60 -11.61 8.94
C THR A 42 -2.24 -12.31 8.88
N TYR A 43 -2.06 -13.35 9.69
CA TYR A 43 -0.85 -14.15 9.68
C TYR A 43 -0.79 -14.96 8.37
N GLY A 44 -0.27 -14.34 7.31
CA GLY A 44 -0.22 -14.89 5.95
C GLY A 44 0.97 -14.36 5.15
N GLU A 45 1.16 -14.94 3.97
CA GLU A 45 2.19 -14.48 3.03
C GLU A 45 1.82 -13.13 2.41
N SER A 46 2.84 -12.33 2.10
CA SER A 46 2.68 -11.03 1.44
C SER A 46 2.98 -11.13 -0.05
N PHE A 47 2.14 -10.52 -0.88
CA PHE A 47 2.29 -10.46 -2.33
C PHE A 47 2.56 -9.01 -2.78
N ILE A 48 3.40 -8.86 -3.81
CA ILE A 48 3.54 -7.57 -4.50
C ILE A 48 2.29 -7.35 -5.36
N VAL A 49 1.57 -6.29 -5.04
CA VAL A 49 0.30 -5.94 -5.70
C VAL A 49 0.40 -4.72 -6.59
N TYR A 50 1.43 -3.90 -6.39
CA TYR A 50 1.82 -2.78 -7.23
C TYR A 50 3.32 -2.57 -7.13
N GLU A 51 3.97 -2.24 -8.24
CA GLU A 51 5.38 -1.86 -8.25
C GLU A 51 5.67 -0.90 -9.42
N ASP A 52 6.40 0.17 -9.12
CA ASP A 52 7.01 1.04 -10.13
C ASP A 52 8.47 1.36 -9.74
N GLU A 53 9.08 2.36 -10.38
CA GLU A 53 10.48 2.73 -10.11
C GLU A 53 10.72 3.23 -8.68
N LYS A 54 9.72 3.85 -8.02
CA LYS A 54 9.89 4.54 -6.74
C LYS A 54 9.11 3.90 -5.58
N TYR A 55 8.06 3.15 -5.86
CA TYR A 55 7.14 2.59 -4.86
C TYR A 55 6.86 1.11 -5.13
N VAL A 56 6.60 0.39 -4.05
CA VAL A 56 6.07 -0.98 -4.07
C VAL A 56 4.97 -1.07 -3.03
N ALA A 57 3.85 -1.70 -3.39
CA ALA A 57 2.78 -2.00 -2.46
C ALA A 57 2.64 -3.51 -2.28
N PHE A 58 2.38 -3.90 -1.05
CA PHE A 58 2.20 -5.28 -0.65
C PHE A 58 0.81 -5.49 -0.06
N CYS A 59 0.30 -6.71 -0.21
CA CYS A 59 -0.97 -7.15 0.35
C CYS A 59 -0.82 -8.57 0.90
N GLU A 60 -1.57 -8.91 1.96
CA GLU A 60 -1.61 -10.27 2.54
C GLU A 60 -2.47 -11.28 1.76
N LYS A 61 -2.95 -10.91 0.58
CA LYS A 61 -3.62 -11.84 -0.34
C LYS A 61 -3.29 -11.51 -1.80
N ASN A 62 -3.45 -12.50 -2.67
CA ASN A 62 -3.36 -12.28 -4.10
C ASN A 62 -4.61 -11.53 -4.58
N LEU A 63 -4.40 -10.42 -5.29
CA LEU A 63 -5.46 -9.51 -5.72
C LEU A 63 -5.90 -9.77 -7.16
N SER A 64 -7.20 -9.63 -7.41
CA SER A 64 -7.77 -9.58 -8.75
C SER A 64 -7.26 -8.36 -9.54
N THR A 65 -7.48 -8.33 -10.85
CA THR A 65 -7.13 -7.18 -11.70
C THR A 65 -7.81 -5.88 -11.25
N GLU A 66 -9.06 -5.98 -10.78
CA GLU A 66 -9.85 -4.86 -10.28
C GLU A 66 -9.28 -4.33 -8.97
N GLU A 67 -8.97 -5.23 -8.02
CA GLU A 67 -8.36 -4.87 -6.74
C GLU A 67 -6.96 -4.26 -6.92
N ARG A 68 -6.17 -4.76 -7.88
CA ARG A 68 -4.87 -4.16 -8.24
C ARG A 68 -5.02 -2.74 -8.77
N SER A 69 -6.10 -2.45 -9.49
CA SER A 69 -6.40 -1.09 -9.97
C SER A 69 -6.73 -0.15 -8.82
N LEU A 70 -7.43 -0.61 -7.79
CA LEU A 70 -7.68 0.15 -6.55
C LEU A 70 -6.38 0.48 -5.82
N VAL A 71 -5.47 -0.49 -5.70
CA VAL A 71 -4.15 -0.26 -5.09
C VAL A 71 -3.34 0.75 -5.89
N ALA A 72 -3.35 0.66 -7.22
CA ALA A 72 -2.67 1.62 -8.08
C ALA A 72 -3.20 3.05 -7.86
N GLU A 73 -4.52 3.23 -7.72
CA GLU A 73 -5.14 4.51 -7.40
C GLU A 73 -4.68 5.03 -6.02
N ALA A 74 -4.66 4.16 -5.00
CA ALA A 74 -4.19 4.51 -3.66
C ALA A 74 -2.74 5.01 -3.67
N VAL A 75 -1.86 4.32 -4.41
CA VAL A 75 -0.45 4.71 -4.55
C VAL A 75 -0.32 6.05 -5.31
N LEU A 76 -1.14 6.29 -6.34
CA LEU A 76 -1.18 7.59 -7.02
C LEU A 76 -1.57 8.73 -6.08
N ARG A 77 -2.57 8.52 -5.21
CA ARG A 77 -2.94 9.53 -4.20
C ARG A 77 -1.84 9.79 -3.17
N ILE A 78 -1.13 8.74 -2.75
CA ILE A 78 0.04 8.87 -1.87
C ILE A 78 1.15 9.69 -2.55
N LYS A 79 1.42 9.44 -3.84
CA LYS A 79 2.40 10.21 -4.64
C LYS A 79 2.05 11.69 -4.70
N SER A 80 0.78 12.03 -4.96
CA SER A 80 0.32 13.43 -5.04
C SER A 80 0.29 14.15 -3.70
N SER A 81 0.43 13.43 -2.58
CA SER A 81 0.39 13.99 -1.22
C SER A 81 1.77 14.25 -0.62
N ARG A 82 2.84 13.97 -1.36
CA ARG A 82 4.25 14.13 -0.96
C ARG A 82 5.01 15.09 -1.85
#